data_AF-V4JCM6-F1
#
_entry.id   AF-V4JCM6-F1
#
_cell.length_a   1.000
_cell.length_b   1.000
_cell.length_c   1.000
_cell.angle_alpha   90.00
_cell.angle_beta   90.00
_cell.angle_gamma   90.00
#
_symmetry.space_group_name_H-M   'P 1'
#
loop_
_entity.id
_entity.type
_entity.pdbx_description
1 polymer ?
#
loop_
_entity_poly.entity_id
_entity_poly.type
_entity_poly.pdbx_seq_one_letter_code
_entity_poly.pdbx_strand_id
1 'polypeptide(L)'
;KKRHHKRRIVQSEFVLLLARALKPGGTFHAATDWEPYAEYILGMFDAADDLFSNSAGQGGFVARPAWRPPTKFERRGERLGHPVRDLVYRRR
;
A
#
# COMPACT_ATOMS: atom_id res chain seq x y z
N LYS A 1 8.99 -11.60 -10.12
CA LYS A 1 8.80 -12.99 -10.67
C LYS A 1 7.70 -13.69 -9.88
N LYS A 2 6.78 -14.41 -10.54
CA LYS A 2 5.66 -15.15 -9.90
C LYS A 2 6.11 -16.02 -8.70
N ARG A 3 7.26 -16.69 -8.82
CA ARG A 3 7.85 -17.52 -7.75
C ARG A 3 8.13 -16.79 -6.42
N HIS A 4 8.23 -15.45 -6.42
CA HIS A 4 8.49 -14.67 -5.21
C HIS A 4 7.22 -13.99 -4.64
N HIS A 5 6.02 -14.26 -5.18
CA HIS A 5 4.81 -13.61 -4.68
C HIS A 5 4.55 -13.92 -3.20
N LYS A 6 4.84 -15.15 -2.76
CA LYS A 6 4.77 -15.57 -1.35
C LYS A 6 5.76 -14.85 -0.41
N ARG A 7 6.70 -14.06 -0.95
CA ARG A 7 7.67 -13.27 -0.18
C ARG A 7 7.24 -11.81 -0.01
N ARG A 8 6.09 -11.42 -0.55
CA ARG A 8 5.52 -10.08 -0.32
C ARG A 8 5.12 -9.96 1.15
N ILE A 9 5.44 -8.83 1.78
CA ILE A 9 5.11 -8.60 3.19
C ILE A 9 3.61 -8.41 3.41
N VAL A 10 2.96 -7.67 2.51
CA VAL A 10 1.51 -7.49 2.56
C VAL A 10 0.87 -8.79 2.07
N GLN A 11 0.32 -9.57 2.99
CA GLN A 11 -0.48 -10.78 2.80
C GLN A 11 -1.65 -10.70 3.79
N SER A 12 -2.63 -11.60 3.67
CA SER A 12 -3.80 -11.62 4.54
C SER A 12 -3.44 -11.64 6.04
N GLU A 13 -2.47 -12.46 6.45
CA GLU A 13 -2.03 -12.56 7.85
C GLU A 13 -1.42 -11.24 8.35
N PHE A 14 -0.71 -10.53 7.47
CA PHE A 14 -0.12 -9.22 7.80
C PHE A 14 -1.21 -8.15 7.95
N VAL A 15 -2.23 -8.15 7.10
CA VAL A 15 -3.38 -7.23 7.21
C VAL A 15 -4.11 -7.45 8.54
N LEU A 16 -4.35 -8.72 8.92
CA LEU A 16 -4.95 -9.05 10.21
C LEU A 16 -4.06 -8.63 11.40
N LEU A 17 -2.75 -8.79 11.28
CA LEU A 17 -1.80 -8.32 12.30
C LEU A 17 -1.86 -6.79 12.45
N LEU A 18 -1.88 -6.05 11.34
CA LEU A 18 -2.04 -4.58 11.37
C LEU A 18 -3.35 -4.19 12.05
N ALA A 19 -4.44 -4.90 11.78
CA ALA A 19 -5.75 -4.60 12.38
C ALA A 19 -5.75 -4.76 13.91
N ARG A 20 -4.91 -5.67 14.44
CA ARG A 20 -4.72 -5.88 15.88
C ARG A 20 -3.76 -4.87 16.50
N ALA A 21 -2.74 -4.43 15.76
CA ALA A 21 -1.72 -3.52 16.25
C ALA A 21 -2.14 -2.05 16.20
N LEU A 22 -2.99 -1.67 15.23
CA LEU A 22 -3.46 -0.30 15.06
C LEU A 22 -4.73 -0.04 15.87
N LYS A 23 -4.76 1.09 16.58
CA LYS A 23 -5.98 1.62 17.18
C LYS A 23 -7.00 2.00 16.10
N PRO A 24 -8.31 1.98 16.39
CA PRO A 24 -9.32 2.57 15.52
C PRO A 24 -8.95 3.99 15.09
N GLY A 25 -9.10 4.28 13.81
CA GLY A 25 -8.67 5.53 13.19
C GLY A 25 -7.17 5.65 12.90
N GLY A 26 -6.34 4.67 13.28
CA GLY A 26 -4.90 4.62 12.96
C GLY A 26 -4.63 4.42 11.48
N THR A 27 -3.43 4.81 11.02
CA THR A 27 -3.09 4.84 9.59
C THR A 27 -2.01 3.83 9.24
N PHE A 28 -2.26 3.05 8.20
CA PHE A 28 -1.25 2.29 7.47
C PHE A 28 -0.94 3.01 6.16
N HIS A 29 0.34 3.27 5.90
CA HIS A 29 0.81 3.90 4.67
C HIS A 29 1.87 3.02 4.02
N ALA A 30 1.65 2.65 2.76
CA ALA A 30 2.61 1.96 1.93
C ALA A 30 2.89 2.76 0.66
N ALA A 31 4.12 2.64 0.13
CA ALA A 31 4.49 3.20 -1.15
C ALA A 31 5.26 2.14 -1.96
N THR A 32 4.95 2.00 -3.24
CA THR A 32 5.61 1.06 -4.15
C THR A 32 5.75 1.66 -5.54
N ASP A 33 6.89 1.44 -6.18
CA ASP A 33 7.17 1.79 -7.58
C ASP A 33 6.81 0.65 -8.55
N TRP A 34 6.20 -0.44 -8.04
CA TRP A 34 5.80 -1.61 -8.80
C TRP A 34 4.28 -1.77 -8.84
N GLU A 35 3.67 -1.45 -9.99
CA GLU A 35 2.20 -1.44 -10.21
C GLU A 35 1.51 -2.78 -9.87
N PRO A 36 1.96 -3.97 -10.35
CA PRO A 36 1.39 -5.26 -9.95
C PRO A 36 1.49 -5.60 -8.47
N TYR A 37 2.33 -4.89 -7.71
CA TYR A 37 2.33 -5.01 -6.26
C TYR A 37 1.38 -4.01 -5.61
N ALA A 38 1.25 -2.81 -6.16
CA ALA A 38 0.27 -1.82 -5.73
C ALA A 38 -1.16 -2.37 -5.85
N GLU A 39 -1.51 -2.93 -7.01
CA GLU A 39 -2.80 -3.60 -7.25
C GLU A 39 -3.02 -4.80 -6.32
N TYR A 40 -1.96 -5.52 -6.00
CA TYR A 40 -2.05 -6.64 -5.07
C TYR A 40 -2.32 -6.17 -3.64
N ILE A 41 -1.69 -5.08 -3.19
CA ILE A 41 -1.98 -4.47 -1.89
C ILE A 41 -3.43 -3.99 -1.86
N LEU A 42 -3.90 -3.32 -2.92
CA LEU A 42 -5.31 -2.92 -3.06
C LEU A 42 -6.23 -4.13 -2.82
N GLY A 43 -6.03 -5.22 -3.56
CA GLY A 43 -6.86 -6.42 -3.41
C GLY A 43 -6.83 -7.05 -2.02
N MET A 44 -5.69 -7.01 -1.32
CA MET A 44 -5.60 -7.53 0.06
C MET A 44 -6.41 -6.70 1.06
N PHE A 45 -6.43 -5.37 0.90
CA PHE A 45 -7.19 -4.49 1.78
C PHE A 45 -8.65 -4.33 1.38
N ASP A 46 -8.97 -4.44 0.08
CA ASP A 46 -10.35 -4.47 -0.41
C ASP A 46 -11.08 -5.73 0.09
N ALA A 47 -10.36 -6.85 0.28
CA ALA A 47 -10.90 -8.06 0.91
C ALA A 47 -11.03 -7.96 2.44
N ALA A 48 -10.54 -6.87 3.05
CA ALA A 48 -10.58 -6.60 4.49
C ALA A 48 -11.22 -5.22 4.75
N ASP A 49 -12.26 -4.91 3.97
CA ASP A 49 -12.99 -3.64 3.99
C ASP A 49 -13.79 -3.42 5.28
N ASP A 50 -14.05 -4.48 6.04
CA ASP A 50 -14.59 -4.48 7.40
C ASP A 50 -13.57 -3.98 8.44
N LEU A 51 -12.28 -4.17 8.20
CA LEU A 51 -11.19 -3.77 9.10
C LEU A 51 -10.57 -2.42 8.72
N PHE A 52 -10.51 -2.11 7.43
CA PHE A 52 -9.84 -0.93 6.91
C PHE A 52 -10.70 -0.12 5.95
N SER A 53 -10.36 1.15 5.78
CA SER A 53 -10.96 2.05 4.82
C SER A 53 -9.85 2.71 4.00
N ASN A 54 -9.98 2.72 2.66
CA ASN A 54 -9.02 3.38 1.79
C ASN A 54 -9.25 4.90 1.84
N SER A 55 -8.20 5.67 2.14
CA SER A 55 -8.28 7.13 2.23
C SER A 55 -8.41 7.81 0.86
N ALA A 56 -8.06 7.13 -0.23
CA ALA A 56 -8.26 7.60 -1.60
C ALA A 56 -9.62 7.19 -2.20
N GLY A 57 -10.45 6.46 -1.46
CA GLY A 57 -11.62 5.76 -2.00
C GLY A 57 -11.28 4.36 -2.53
N GLN A 58 -12.32 3.56 -2.79
CA GLN A 58 -12.17 2.17 -3.21
C GLN A 58 -11.36 2.06 -4.52
N GLY A 59 -10.36 1.17 -4.55
CA GLY A 59 -9.45 1.02 -5.70
C GLY A 59 -8.53 2.21 -5.97
N GLY A 60 -8.53 3.23 -5.11
CA GLY A 60 -7.78 4.48 -5.30
C GLY A 60 -6.37 4.45 -4.74
N PHE A 61 -5.52 5.31 -5.30
CA PHE A 61 -4.18 5.63 -4.80
C PHE A 61 -4.15 7.09 -4.34
N VAL A 62 -3.38 7.38 -3.28
CA VAL A 62 -3.17 8.77 -2.86
C VAL A 62 -2.00 9.40 -3.63
N ALA A 63 -2.03 10.71 -3.80
CA ALA A 63 -0.85 11.44 -4.23
C ALA A 63 0.27 11.34 -3.18
N ARG A 64 1.53 11.36 -3.62
CA ARG A 64 2.67 11.35 -2.70
C ARG A 64 2.56 12.51 -1.71
N PRO A 65 2.56 12.26 -0.40
CA PRO A 65 2.52 13.33 0.58
C PRO A 65 3.78 14.20 0.52
N ALA A 66 3.64 15.51 0.68
CA ALA A 66 4.78 16.45 0.64
C ALA A 66 5.84 16.19 1.74
N TRP A 67 5.44 15.58 2.86
CA TRP A 67 6.32 15.25 3.97
C TRP A 67 7.19 14.01 3.74
N ARG A 68 6.91 13.19 2.70
CA ARG A 68 7.66 11.97 2.42
C ARG A 68 8.84 12.29 1.49
N PRO A 69 10.10 12.22 1.97
CA PRO A 69 11.25 12.51 1.12
C PRO A 69 11.38 11.45 0.01
N PRO A 70 11.79 11.85 -1.21
CA PRO A 70 11.93 10.92 -2.31
C PRO A 70 13.08 9.94 -2.08
N THR A 71 12.85 8.66 -2.34
CA THR A 71 13.89 7.63 -2.21
C THR A 71 14.78 7.55 -3.46
N LYS A 72 15.94 6.89 -3.33
CA LYS A 72 16.83 6.64 -4.48
C LYS A 72 16.16 5.77 -5.56
N PHE A 73 15.25 4.87 -5.16
CA PHE A 73 14.53 3.98 -6.07
C PHE A 73 13.50 4.75 -6.89
N GLU A 74 12.77 5.67 -6.25
CA GLU A 74 11.80 6.53 -6.94
C GLU A 74 12.46 7.43 -7.98
N ARG A 75 13.62 8.03 -7.66
CA ARG A 75 14.40 8.80 -8.65
C ARG A 75 14.91 7.99 -9.83
N ARG A 76 15.00 6.66 -9.69
CA ARG A 76 15.34 5.74 -10.78
C ARG A 76 14.08 5.31 -11.53
N GLY A 77 12.97 5.07 -10.82
CA GLY A 77 11.65 4.77 -11.37
C GLY A 77 11.10 5.92 -12.23
N GLU A 78 11.22 7.18 -11.76
CA GLU A 78 10.85 8.39 -12.51
C GLU A 78 11.60 8.48 -13.84
N ARG A 79 12.91 8.17 -13.85
CA ARG A 79 13.72 8.11 -15.07
C ARG A 79 13.28 7.02 -16.06
N LEU A 80 12.59 6.00 -15.57
CA LEU A 80 12.05 4.88 -16.34
C LEU A 80 10.53 5.02 -16.59
N GLY A 81 9.91 6.12 -16.15
CA GLY A 81 8.47 6.35 -16.29
C GLY A 81 7.58 5.50 -15.39
N HIS A 82 8.10 4.90 -14.32
CA HIS A 82 7.31 4.12 -13.38
C HIS A 82 6.67 5.04 -12.33
N PRO A 83 5.32 5.15 -12.29
CA PRO A 83 4.65 5.93 -11.27
C PRO A 83 4.79 5.25 -9.91
N VAL A 84 5.10 6.05 -8.89
CA VAL A 84 5.03 5.59 -7.50
C VAL A 84 3.57 5.61 -7.07
N ARG A 85 3.11 4.49 -6.51
CA ARG A 85 1.79 4.35 -5.92
C ARG A 85 1.90 4.44 -4.41
N ASP A 86 1.31 5.47 -3.84
CA ASP A 86 1.11 5.60 -2.40
C ASP A 86 -0.31 5.07 -2.06
N LEU A 87 -0.40 4.20 -1.06
CA LEU A 87 -1.63 3.62 -0.53
C LEU A 87 -1.77 3.96 0.94
N VAL A 88 -2.91 4.55 1.32
CA VAL A 88 -3.17 4.94 2.70
C VAL A 88 -4.50 4.36 3.16
N TYR A 89 -4.41 3.49 4.16
CA TYR A 89 -5.56 2.84 4.77
C TYR A 89 -5.73 3.31 6.21
N ARG A 90 -6.97 3.54 6.60
CA ARG A 90 -7.34 3.89 7.96
C ARG A 90 -8.05 2.71 8.62
N ARG A 91 -7.59 2.31 9.80
CA ARG A 91 -8.23 1.28 10.63
C ARG A 91 -9.62 1.78 11.01
N ARG A 92 -10.64 0.95 10.78
CA ARG A 92 -12.01 1.22 11.24
C ARG A 92 -12.14 1.07 12.75
#